data_AF-A0A060WIW5-F1
#
_entry.id   AF-A0A060WIW5-F1
#
_cell.length_a   1.000
_cell.length_b   1.000
_cell.length_c   1.000
_cell.angle_alpha   90.00
_cell.angle_beta   90.00
_cell.angle_gamma   90.00
#
_symmetry.space_group_name_H-M   'P 1'
#
loop_
_entity.id
_entity.type
_entity.pdbx_description
1 polymer ?
#
loop_
_entity_poly.entity_id
_entity_poly.type
_entity_poly.pdbx_seq_one_letter_code
_entity_poly.pdbx_strand_id
1 'polypeptide(L)'
;MALYGCVGAMALPSELIVHIFSFLSDRDKLRASSVCSRWRECLFYPSLWTELKLRVGGGANWGGSGIEQTPRLEFLMRKFGAFVRELHLEVAPVDGYLSPLSGLEGRIEPVERDPQLLDRWKDARITYLEQVLCVLRCIRNNRNLQKLSLYGDTFILQDEGTVQNAHLQQVDPGGKKIKEIQQLLLEVLSNSRKIKWLSSTFMLGVVTPCSLASLSNPSAGSLEHLGLLDNQLPCLVSPVELERLVHLRSLALDFCDFTSDLSHLLAGGDRAPLHRLSLMLNGAALEAKPLDGTASEDDWKALVQRSANLRVYVMALDVCSQDLLRVLKPSLPLERIHLDSYSTLVTDGTLELIAQQYNKTLSHFVLMRDDTGFPDLGINRNEDPLVLLAWRCVHLSVLVIHGYTVWSHNLVAISRLRGSSLKVLAVSEESIDFDPDQRVFMQGDPVHNLVKEVSLGLGRVWHPSMDSNLVLSEPTQHFHREMQSFSLGM
;
A
#
# COMPACT_ATOMS: atom_id res chain seq x y z
N MET A 1 6.45 -62.09 23.87
CA MET A 1 5.66 -61.37 22.85
C MET A 1 4.80 -60.32 23.54
N ALA A 2 5.15 -59.04 23.46
CA ALA A 2 4.24 -57.89 23.66
C ALA A 2 5.01 -56.56 23.49
N LEU A 3 5.33 -56.19 22.26
CA LEU A 3 5.71 -54.82 21.87
C LEU A 3 5.12 -54.54 20.48
N TYR A 4 3.80 -54.56 20.37
CA TYR A 4 3.07 -54.11 19.19
C TYR A 4 1.86 -53.29 19.65
N GLY A 5 2.13 -52.03 20.00
CA GLY A 5 1.11 -51.00 20.21
C GLY A 5 1.66 -49.73 19.59
N CYS A 6 1.19 -49.41 18.38
CA CYS A 6 1.60 -48.22 17.66
C CYS A 6 1.10 -46.99 18.42
N VAL A 7 1.89 -46.49 19.37
CA VAL A 7 1.69 -45.18 20.01
C VAL A 7 2.13 -44.12 18.98
N GLY A 8 1.39 -44.05 17.88
CA GLY A 8 1.65 -43.09 16.80
C GLY A 8 1.34 -41.67 17.25
N ALA A 9 1.56 -40.70 16.35
CA ALA A 9 1.25 -39.26 16.52
C ALA A 9 -0.19 -38.95 17.00
N MET A 10 -1.07 -39.95 17.01
CA MET A 10 -2.44 -39.94 17.55
C MET A 10 -2.51 -39.84 19.09
N ALA A 11 -1.45 -40.23 19.80
CA ALA A 11 -1.42 -40.25 21.27
C ALA A 11 -0.90 -38.95 21.90
N LEU A 12 -0.38 -38.01 21.09
CA LEU A 12 0.18 -36.75 21.59
C LEU A 12 -0.89 -35.89 22.31
N PRO A 13 -0.58 -35.32 23.49
CA PRO A 13 -1.40 -34.29 24.12
C PRO A 13 -1.71 -33.12 23.18
N SER A 14 -2.89 -32.51 23.34
CA SER A 14 -3.35 -31.43 22.46
C SER A 14 -2.40 -30.24 22.48
N GLU A 15 -1.79 -29.95 23.63
CA GLU A 15 -0.80 -28.88 23.82
C GLU A 15 0.44 -29.11 22.95
N LEU A 16 0.90 -30.35 22.80
CA LEU A 16 2.04 -30.67 21.94
C LEU A 16 1.67 -30.58 20.47
N ILE A 17 0.47 -30.99 20.08
CA ILE A 17 -0.01 -30.85 18.69
C ILE A 17 -0.12 -29.37 18.32
N VAL A 18 -0.68 -28.54 19.22
CA VAL A 18 -0.76 -27.09 19.05
C VAL A 18 0.64 -26.47 18.99
N HIS A 19 1.58 -26.92 19.82
CA HIS A 19 2.96 -26.46 19.74
C HIS A 19 3.63 -26.85 18.41
N ILE A 20 3.40 -28.06 17.91
CA ILE A 20 3.85 -28.49 16.57
C ILE A 20 3.24 -27.57 15.50
N PHE A 21 1.94 -27.31 15.56
CA PHE A 21 1.26 -26.41 14.62
C PHE A 21 1.81 -24.98 14.64
N SER A 22 2.36 -24.52 15.77
CA SER A 22 2.97 -23.18 15.85
C SER A 22 4.23 -23.02 14.99
N PHE A 23 4.87 -24.14 14.58
CA PHE A 23 6.02 -24.14 13.68
C PHE A 23 5.66 -24.37 12.21
N LEU A 24 4.39 -24.65 11.90
CA LEU A 24 3.96 -24.97 10.53
C LEU A 24 3.40 -23.73 9.81
N SER A 25 3.58 -23.69 8.48
CA SER A 25 2.85 -22.74 7.63
C SER A 25 1.34 -23.02 7.67
N ASP A 26 0.49 -22.04 7.36
CA ASP A 26 -0.98 -22.25 7.37
C ASP A 26 -1.42 -23.37 6.42
N ARG A 27 -0.73 -23.53 5.28
CA ARG A 27 -0.94 -24.64 4.35
C ARG A 27 -0.62 -25.98 4.99
N ASP A 28 0.48 -26.05 5.73
CA ASP A 28 0.93 -27.29 6.36
C ASP A 28 0.11 -27.62 7.63
N LYS A 29 -0.37 -26.61 8.37
CA LYS A 29 -1.37 -26.80 9.45
C LYS A 29 -2.63 -27.46 8.91
N LEU A 30 -3.17 -26.98 7.78
CA LEU A 30 -4.35 -27.56 7.15
C LEU A 30 -4.11 -29.01 6.69
N ARG A 31 -2.96 -29.29 6.07
CA ARG A 31 -2.57 -30.66 5.68
C ARG A 31 -2.38 -31.57 6.90
N ALA A 32 -1.74 -31.09 7.95
CA ALA A 32 -1.54 -31.87 9.16
C ALA A 32 -2.86 -32.12 9.90
N SER A 33 -3.82 -31.19 9.83
CA SER A 33 -5.17 -31.35 10.39
C SER A 33 -6.03 -32.39 9.66
N SER A 34 -5.62 -32.87 8.47
CA SER A 34 -6.35 -33.93 7.75
C SER A 34 -5.91 -35.33 8.15
N VAL A 35 -4.85 -35.47 8.95
CA VAL A 35 -4.31 -36.77 9.40
C VAL A 35 -5.33 -37.52 10.29
N CYS A 36 -5.98 -36.82 11.22
CA CYS A 36 -7.02 -37.40 12.07
C CYS A 36 -7.91 -36.35 12.75
N SER A 37 -9.01 -36.79 13.36
CA SER A 37 -9.95 -35.92 14.10
C SER A 37 -9.28 -35.13 15.22
N ARG A 38 -8.37 -35.75 15.99
CA ARG A 38 -7.67 -35.10 17.11
C ARG A 38 -6.80 -33.93 16.64
N TRP A 39 -6.03 -34.12 15.57
CA TRP A 39 -5.22 -33.06 14.97
C TRP A 39 -6.10 -31.97 14.35
N ARG A 40 -7.26 -32.34 13.80
CA ARG A 40 -8.26 -31.38 13.31
C ARG A 40 -8.83 -30.51 14.44
N GLU A 41 -9.14 -31.07 15.59
CA GLU A 41 -9.63 -30.30 16.75
C GLU A 41 -8.56 -29.33 17.25
N CYS A 42 -7.29 -29.76 17.27
CA CYS A 42 -6.17 -28.92 17.68
C CYS A 42 -5.95 -27.72 16.74
N LEU A 43 -6.39 -27.80 15.47
CA LEU A 43 -6.29 -26.69 14.53
C LEU A 43 -7.06 -25.47 15.04
N PHE A 44 -8.16 -25.65 15.76
CA PHE A 44 -9.03 -24.55 16.19
C PHE A 44 -8.60 -23.88 17.50
N TYR A 45 -7.41 -24.22 18.03
CA TYR A 45 -6.91 -23.59 19.25
C TYR A 45 -6.61 -22.09 19.03
N PRO A 46 -7.07 -21.20 19.94
CA PRO A 46 -6.90 -19.76 19.78
C PRO A 46 -5.46 -19.26 19.59
N SER A 47 -4.50 -19.96 20.20
CA SER A 47 -3.08 -19.61 20.12
C SER A 47 -2.49 -19.73 18.70
N LEU A 48 -3.13 -20.48 17.81
CA LEU A 48 -2.66 -20.69 16.43
C LEU A 48 -3.13 -19.62 15.45
N TRP A 49 -4.13 -18.83 15.85
CA TRP A 49 -4.82 -17.86 15.01
C TRP A 49 -4.84 -16.49 15.68
N THR A 50 -3.70 -16.10 16.25
CA THR A 50 -3.53 -14.75 16.80
C THR A 50 -3.47 -13.70 15.69
N GLU A 51 -2.99 -14.08 14.51
CA GLU A 51 -2.97 -13.26 13.30
C GLU A 51 -3.91 -13.87 12.25
N LEU A 52 -4.71 -13.03 11.62
CA LEU A 52 -5.64 -13.43 10.56
C LEU A 52 -5.51 -12.45 9.38
N LYS A 53 -5.02 -12.96 8.25
CA LYS A 53 -4.94 -12.23 6.97
C LYS A 53 -6.07 -12.71 6.06
N LEU A 54 -7.02 -11.83 5.81
CA LEU A 54 -8.20 -12.08 5.00
C LEU A 54 -8.10 -11.24 3.75
N ARG A 55 -8.05 -11.92 2.60
CA ARG A 55 -8.28 -11.31 1.30
C ARG A 55 -9.65 -11.73 0.83
N VAL A 56 -10.49 -10.78 0.44
CA VAL A 56 -11.86 -11.04 0.03
C VAL A 56 -12.14 -10.29 -1.28
N GLY A 57 -12.71 -10.94 -2.28
CA GLY A 57 -12.80 -10.38 -3.64
C GLY A 57 -11.59 -10.77 -4.51
N GLY A 58 -11.71 -10.56 -5.83
CA GLY A 58 -10.72 -10.99 -6.84
C GLY A 58 -10.93 -12.45 -7.30
N GLY A 59 -11.08 -12.63 -8.60
CA GLY A 59 -11.10 -13.93 -9.26
C GLY A 59 -9.69 -14.50 -9.48
N ALA A 60 -9.67 -15.76 -9.91
CA ALA A 60 -8.51 -16.55 -10.37
C ALA A 60 -7.47 -17.07 -9.35
N ASN A 61 -6.93 -16.30 -8.40
CA ASN A 61 -5.77 -16.80 -7.63
C ASN A 61 -6.09 -17.65 -6.38
N TRP A 62 -7.33 -17.63 -5.91
CA TRP A 62 -7.89 -18.64 -5.01
C TRP A 62 -9.21 -19.09 -5.60
N GLY A 63 -9.20 -20.20 -6.33
CA GLY A 63 -10.31 -20.69 -7.17
C GLY A 63 -11.66 -20.83 -6.46
N GLY A 64 -12.39 -19.72 -6.35
CA GLY A 64 -13.73 -19.64 -5.83
C GLY A 64 -14.36 -18.30 -6.23
N SER A 65 -15.52 -18.39 -6.90
CA SER A 65 -16.41 -17.26 -7.16
C SER A 65 -16.72 -16.51 -5.86
N GLY A 66 -16.95 -15.18 -5.91
CA GLY A 66 -17.22 -14.34 -4.73
C GLY A 66 -18.34 -14.85 -3.80
N ILE A 67 -19.23 -15.71 -4.33
CA ILE A 67 -20.29 -16.39 -3.59
C ILE A 67 -19.76 -17.48 -2.63
N GLU A 68 -18.67 -18.17 -2.98
CA GLU A 68 -18.06 -19.22 -2.13
C GLU A 68 -17.16 -18.65 -1.02
N GLN A 69 -16.68 -17.42 -1.19
CA GLN A 69 -15.77 -16.78 -0.23
C GLN A 69 -16.51 -16.28 1.02
N THR A 70 -17.77 -15.86 0.91
CA THR A 70 -18.55 -15.31 2.03
C THR A 70 -18.83 -16.34 3.15
N PRO A 71 -19.25 -17.59 2.88
CA PRO A 71 -19.40 -18.61 3.93
C PRO A 71 -18.08 -18.97 4.62
N ARG A 72 -16.97 -18.97 3.86
CA ARG A 72 -15.62 -19.21 4.42
C ARG A 72 -15.21 -18.08 5.35
N LEU A 73 -15.42 -16.83 4.94
CA LEU A 73 -15.19 -15.65 5.77
C LEU A 73 -16.02 -15.73 7.06
N GLU A 74 -17.32 -16.00 6.94
CA GLU A 74 -18.22 -16.11 8.09
C GLU A 74 -17.79 -17.22 9.05
N PHE A 75 -17.38 -18.38 8.53
CA PHE A 75 -16.85 -19.47 9.35
C PHE A 75 -15.60 -19.05 10.12
N LEU A 76 -14.61 -18.46 9.43
CA LEU A 76 -13.36 -18.00 10.06
C LEU A 76 -13.66 -16.95 11.13
N MET A 77 -14.49 -15.95 10.81
CA MET A 77 -14.79 -14.87 11.74
C MET A 77 -15.59 -15.34 12.95
N ARG A 78 -16.54 -16.27 12.79
CA ARG A 78 -17.26 -16.89 13.90
C ARG A 78 -16.34 -17.71 14.82
N LYS A 79 -15.36 -18.41 14.26
CA LYS A 79 -14.45 -19.27 15.02
C LYS A 79 -13.33 -18.48 15.70
N PHE A 80 -12.76 -17.50 15.01
CA PHE A 80 -11.50 -16.87 15.41
C PHE A 80 -11.63 -15.38 15.79
N GLY A 81 -12.70 -14.70 15.37
CA GLY A 81 -12.86 -13.25 15.54
C GLY A 81 -12.86 -12.77 17.00
N ALA A 82 -13.28 -13.61 17.94
CA ALA A 82 -13.34 -13.26 19.36
C ALA A 82 -11.96 -13.17 20.05
N PHE A 83 -10.93 -13.80 19.49
CA PHE A 83 -9.60 -13.87 20.11
C PHE A 83 -8.44 -13.47 19.21
N VAL A 84 -8.72 -13.18 17.92
CA VAL A 84 -7.72 -12.62 17.01
C VAL A 84 -7.08 -11.37 17.63
N ARG A 85 -5.76 -11.25 17.53
CA ARG A 85 -5.00 -10.10 18.03
C ARG A 85 -4.59 -9.19 16.87
N GLU A 86 -4.32 -9.75 15.72
CA GLU A 86 -3.92 -9.03 14.52
C GLU A 86 -4.84 -9.41 13.37
N LEU A 87 -5.63 -8.44 12.90
CA LEU A 87 -6.57 -8.64 11.80
C LEU A 87 -6.15 -7.74 10.64
N HIS A 88 -5.92 -8.37 9.49
CA HIS A 88 -5.69 -7.73 8.21
C HIS A 88 -6.82 -8.12 7.28
N LEU A 89 -7.63 -7.16 6.86
CA LEU A 89 -8.67 -7.32 5.85
C LEU A 89 -8.28 -6.51 4.61
N GLU A 90 -8.13 -7.19 3.48
CA GLU A 90 -7.89 -6.59 2.17
C GLU A 90 -9.06 -7.01 1.27
N VAL A 91 -9.89 -6.04 0.90
CA VAL A 91 -11.00 -6.26 -0.04
C VAL A 91 -10.52 -5.86 -1.42
N ALA A 92 -10.31 -6.85 -2.28
CA ALA A 92 -9.81 -6.65 -3.64
C ALA A 92 -10.91 -6.08 -4.54
N PRO A 93 -10.55 -5.32 -5.60
CA PRO A 93 -11.49 -4.87 -6.58
C PRO A 93 -12.14 -6.05 -7.33
N VAL A 94 -13.27 -5.78 -7.97
CA VAL A 94 -13.99 -6.76 -8.78
C VAL A 94 -13.25 -6.87 -10.11
N ASP A 95 -12.68 -8.03 -10.39
CA ASP A 95 -12.08 -8.31 -11.69
C ASP A 95 -13.08 -8.00 -12.81
N GLY A 96 -12.66 -7.15 -13.73
CA GLY A 96 -13.48 -6.65 -14.83
C GLY A 96 -13.44 -5.13 -15.02
N TYR A 97 -12.79 -4.39 -14.11
CA TYR A 97 -12.61 -2.92 -14.23
C TYR A 97 -11.21 -2.50 -14.73
N LEU A 98 -10.27 -3.44 -14.80
CA LEU A 98 -8.94 -3.20 -15.41
C LEU A 98 -8.92 -3.49 -16.92
N SER A 99 -9.93 -2.97 -17.62
CA SER A 99 -9.79 -2.67 -19.04
C SER A 99 -10.39 -1.30 -19.34
N PRO A 100 -9.65 -0.21 -19.06
CA PRO A 100 -9.50 0.84 -20.03
C PRO A 100 -8.14 0.64 -20.70
N LEU A 101 -8.11 0.64 -22.03
CA LEU A 101 -6.91 0.83 -22.87
C LEU A 101 -6.07 -0.38 -23.31
N SER A 102 -6.50 -1.62 -23.13
CA SER A 102 -5.99 -2.73 -23.97
C SER A 102 -6.95 -3.02 -25.12
N GLY A 103 -6.82 -2.25 -26.20
CA GLY A 103 -7.31 -2.61 -27.53
C GLY A 103 -8.63 -1.98 -27.93
N LEU A 104 -8.61 -0.72 -28.37
CA LEU A 104 -9.24 -0.35 -29.64
C LEU A 104 -8.67 0.99 -30.11
N GLU A 105 -8.15 0.96 -31.33
CA GLU A 105 -7.69 2.11 -32.10
C GLU A 105 -8.78 3.20 -32.20
N GLY A 106 -8.38 4.45 -32.04
CA GLY A 106 -8.94 5.62 -32.72
C GLY A 106 -10.46 5.76 -32.81
N ARG A 107 -11.14 6.17 -31.73
CA ARG A 107 -12.23 7.17 -31.74
C ARG A 107 -12.75 7.34 -30.32
N ILE A 108 -12.83 8.58 -29.87
CA ILE A 108 -13.63 8.96 -28.70
C ILE A 108 -15.11 8.79 -29.13
N GLU A 109 -15.68 7.62 -28.86
CA GLU A 109 -17.12 7.43 -28.76
C GLU A 109 -17.45 7.01 -27.32
N PRO A 110 -18.52 7.54 -26.71
CA PRO A 110 -18.90 7.18 -25.35
C PRO A 110 -19.30 5.71 -25.34
N VAL A 111 -18.58 4.89 -24.57
CA VAL A 111 -18.90 3.47 -24.36
C VAL A 111 -20.38 3.38 -23.94
N GLU A 112 -21.22 2.80 -24.79
CA GLU A 112 -22.60 2.48 -24.46
C GLU A 112 -22.61 1.63 -23.18
N ARG A 113 -23.28 2.12 -22.13
CA ARG A 113 -23.40 1.45 -20.82
C ARG A 113 -24.03 0.08 -20.98
N ASP A 114 -23.24 -0.99 -20.89
CA ASP A 114 -23.77 -2.35 -20.82
C ASP A 114 -24.56 -2.56 -19.51
N PRO A 115 -25.87 -2.82 -19.55
CA PRO A 115 -26.69 -3.01 -18.34
C PRO A 115 -26.23 -4.20 -17.47
N GLN A 116 -25.55 -5.19 -18.05
CA GLN A 116 -25.02 -6.34 -17.28
C GLN A 116 -23.84 -5.96 -16.37
N LEU A 117 -23.04 -4.97 -16.77
CA LEU A 117 -21.93 -4.46 -15.96
C LEU A 117 -22.44 -3.75 -14.70
N LEU A 118 -23.51 -2.96 -14.85
CA LEU A 118 -24.12 -2.22 -13.73
C LEU A 118 -24.66 -3.16 -12.65
N ASP A 119 -25.29 -4.27 -13.04
CA ASP A 119 -25.83 -5.24 -12.09
C ASP A 119 -24.72 -6.02 -11.37
N ARG A 120 -23.68 -6.48 -12.09
CA ARG A 120 -22.48 -7.09 -11.47
C ARG A 120 -21.86 -6.17 -10.42
N TRP A 121 -21.89 -4.87 -10.68
CA TRP A 121 -21.35 -3.86 -9.78
C TRP A 121 -22.17 -3.61 -8.54
N LYS A 122 -23.50 -3.64 -8.67
CA LYS A 122 -24.40 -3.59 -7.52
C LYS A 122 -24.16 -4.81 -6.63
N ASP A 123 -24.10 -6.01 -7.21
CA ASP A 123 -23.85 -7.26 -6.49
C ASP A 123 -22.51 -7.25 -5.77
N ALA A 124 -21.46 -6.75 -6.42
CA ALA A 124 -20.15 -6.57 -5.81
C ALA A 124 -20.17 -5.61 -4.62
N ARG A 125 -20.84 -4.46 -4.74
CA ARG A 125 -20.96 -3.50 -3.63
C ARG A 125 -21.76 -4.08 -2.46
N ILE A 126 -22.83 -4.81 -2.73
CA ILE A 126 -23.60 -5.52 -1.69
C ILE A 126 -22.69 -6.51 -0.97
N THR A 127 -21.93 -7.30 -1.73
CA THR A 127 -20.99 -8.30 -1.22
C THR A 127 -19.90 -7.65 -0.36
N TYR A 128 -19.29 -6.55 -0.83
CA TYR A 128 -18.32 -5.76 -0.07
C TYR A 128 -18.88 -5.33 1.29
N LEU A 129 -20.07 -4.69 1.30
CA LEU A 129 -20.67 -4.20 2.55
C LEU A 129 -20.99 -5.35 3.51
N GLU A 130 -21.45 -6.49 2.99
CA GLU A 130 -21.77 -7.67 3.80
C GLU A 130 -20.52 -8.32 4.40
N GLN A 131 -19.42 -8.36 3.66
CA GLN A 131 -18.14 -8.89 4.14
C GLN A 131 -17.56 -8.00 5.24
N VAL A 132 -17.57 -6.68 5.06
CA VAL A 132 -17.13 -5.72 6.10
C VAL A 132 -18.01 -5.83 7.35
N LEU A 133 -19.35 -5.89 7.18
CA LEU A 133 -20.29 -6.11 8.29
C LEU A 133 -20.01 -7.42 9.03
N CYS A 134 -19.78 -8.51 8.30
CA CYS A 134 -19.48 -9.82 8.87
C CYS A 134 -18.24 -9.75 9.78
N VAL A 135 -17.16 -9.13 9.29
CA VAL A 135 -15.90 -8.99 10.02
C VAL A 135 -16.11 -8.16 11.28
N LEU A 136 -16.65 -6.93 11.15
CA LEU A 136 -16.82 -6.01 12.28
C LEU A 136 -17.76 -6.56 13.35
N ARG A 137 -18.87 -7.22 12.96
CA ARG A 137 -19.80 -7.86 13.91
C ARG A 137 -19.12 -8.95 14.74
N CYS A 138 -18.18 -9.69 14.16
CA CYS A 138 -17.49 -10.78 14.85
C CYS A 138 -16.39 -10.28 15.79
N ILE A 139 -15.79 -9.12 15.52
CA ILE A 139 -14.73 -8.55 16.37
C ILE A 139 -15.24 -7.49 17.36
N ARG A 140 -16.51 -7.07 17.30
CA ARG A 140 -17.07 -5.99 18.16
C ARG A 140 -16.79 -6.14 19.66
N ASN A 141 -16.74 -7.38 20.15
CA ASN A 141 -16.54 -7.70 21.58
C ASN A 141 -15.10 -8.09 21.91
N ASN A 142 -14.19 -8.04 20.95
CA ASN A 142 -12.80 -8.45 21.13
C ASN A 142 -12.02 -7.37 21.89
N ARG A 143 -11.60 -7.68 23.12
CA ARG A 143 -10.85 -6.75 23.98
C ARG A 143 -9.32 -6.86 23.83
N ASN A 144 -8.85 -7.87 23.09
CA ASN A 144 -7.43 -8.21 22.96
C ASN A 144 -6.85 -7.86 21.58
N LEU A 145 -7.63 -7.19 20.72
CA LEU A 145 -7.16 -6.72 19.43
C LEU A 145 -6.00 -5.74 19.61
N GLN A 146 -4.89 -6.01 18.92
CA GLN A 146 -3.64 -5.26 18.94
C GLN A 146 -3.41 -4.55 17.60
N LYS A 147 -3.76 -5.20 16.49
CA LYS A 147 -3.59 -4.67 15.15
C LYS A 147 -4.88 -4.84 14.36
N LEU A 148 -5.38 -3.73 13.84
CA LEU A 148 -6.50 -3.68 12.92
C LEU A 148 -6.03 -2.95 11.66
N SER A 149 -5.99 -3.67 10.55
CA SER A 149 -5.69 -3.10 9.23
C SER A 149 -6.80 -3.44 8.26
N LEU A 150 -7.45 -2.41 7.74
CA LEU A 150 -8.52 -2.50 6.77
C LEU A 150 -8.06 -1.80 5.48
N TYR A 151 -8.17 -2.51 4.37
CA TYR A 151 -7.98 -1.99 3.03
C TYR A 151 -9.16 -2.42 2.16
N GLY A 152 -9.65 -1.51 1.35
CA GLY A 152 -10.65 -1.82 0.34
C GLY A 152 -10.41 -0.87 -0.80
N ASP A 153 -10.14 -1.41 -1.99
CA ASP A 153 -9.97 -0.53 -3.13
C ASP A 153 -11.34 -0.03 -3.59
N THR A 154 -11.47 1.29 -3.64
CA THR A 154 -12.68 1.98 -4.08
C THR A 154 -12.51 2.53 -5.48
N PHE A 155 -11.50 2.12 -6.26
CA PHE A 155 -11.42 2.43 -7.70
C PHE A 155 -12.69 2.09 -8.47
N ILE A 156 -13.40 1.06 -8.01
CA ILE A 156 -14.79 0.79 -8.36
C ILE A 156 -15.55 2.14 -8.31
N LEU A 157 -15.65 2.81 -7.18
CA LEU A 157 -16.49 3.99 -6.92
C LEU A 157 -16.02 5.33 -7.51
N GLN A 158 -14.93 5.38 -8.30
CA GLN A 158 -14.35 6.63 -8.84
C GLN A 158 -14.83 6.97 -10.26
N ASP A 159 -16.12 6.80 -10.55
CA ASP A 159 -16.75 7.50 -11.68
C ASP A 159 -17.24 8.87 -11.20
N GLU A 160 -17.05 9.89 -12.04
CA GLU A 160 -17.10 11.32 -11.72
C GLU A 160 -18.32 11.75 -10.87
N GLY A 161 -18.08 12.72 -9.98
CA GLY A 161 -18.87 13.14 -8.81
C GLY A 161 -20.34 13.53 -8.97
N THR A 162 -20.98 13.27 -10.12
CA THR A 162 -22.44 13.39 -10.29
C THR A 162 -23.18 12.06 -10.24
N VAL A 163 -22.49 10.92 -10.42
CA VAL A 163 -23.12 9.60 -10.59
C VAL A 163 -23.13 8.76 -9.29
N GLN A 164 -22.24 9.09 -8.32
CA GLN A 164 -22.08 8.40 -7.03
C GLN A 164 -23.34 8.39 -6.14
N ASN A 165 -24.03 9.53 -5.98
CA ASN A 165 -25.16 9.64 -5.06
C ASN A 165 -26.39 8.85 -5.53
N ALA A 166 -26.61 8.76 -6.85
CA ALA A 166 -27.73 8.03 -7.41
C ALA A 166 -27.57 6.50 -7.25
N HIS A 167 -26.34 5.98 -7.37
CA HIS A 167 -26.09 4.55 -7.31
C HIS A 167 -25.87 4.01 -5.90
N LEU A 168 -25.27 4.79 -4.99
CA LEU A 168 -25.24 4.43 -3.56
C LEU A 168 -26.65 4.33 -2.98
N GLN A 169 -27.57 5.22 -3.39
CA GLN A 169 -28.97 5.16 -2.98
C GLN A 169 -29.70 3.91 -3.50
N GLN A 170 -29.26 3.32 -4.62
CA GLN A 170 -29.82 2.06 -5.14
C GLN A 170 -29.32 0.83 -4.37
N VAL A 171 -28.09 0.84 -3.86
CA VAL A 171 -27.47 -0.30 -3.15
C VAL A 171 -27.70 -0.25 -1.63
N ASP A 172 -27.67 0.94 -1.04
CA ASP A 172 -27.93 1.18 0.39
C ASP A 172 -28.90 2.36 0.56
N PRO A 173 -30.21 2.16 0.34
CA PRO A 173 -31.20 3.21 0.45
C PRO A 173 -31.22 3.79 1.88
N GLY A 174 -30.75 5.04 2.02
CA GLY A 174 -30.64 5.76 3.29
C GLY A 174 -29.33 5.55 4.07
N GLY A 175 -28.35 4.85 3.48
CA GLY A 175 -27.03 4.63 4.08
C GLY A 175 -27.07 3.74 5.33
N LYS A 176 -28.02 2.80 5.41
CA LYS A 176 -28.24 1.98 6.62
C LYS A 176 -27.08 1.04 6.88
N LYS A 177 -26.61 0.32 5.86
CA LYS A 177 -25.46 -0.60 5.99
C LYS A 177 -24.20 0.17 6.34
N ILE A 178 -23.95 1.31 5.69
CA ILE A 178 -22.77 2.15 5.98
C ILE A 178 -22.82 2.69 7.41
N LYS A 179 -23.97 3.22 7.87
CA LYS A 179 -24.13 3.68 9.25
C LYS A 179 -23.94 2.56 10.27
N GLU A 180 -24.40 1.34 9.95
CA GLU A 180 -24.15 0.18 10.80
C GLU A 180 -22.65 -0.17 10.86
N ILE A 181 -21.95 -0.15 9.72
CA ILE A 181 -20.49 -0.36 9.66
C ILE A 181 -19.76 0.68 10.52
N GLN A 182 -20.11 1.96 10.39
CA GLN A 182 -19.54 3.05 11.19
C GLN A 182 -19.79 2.80 12.68
N GLN A 183 -21.03 2.49 13.07
CA GLN A 183 -21.38 2.21 14.47
C GLN A 183 -20.59 1.01 15.02
N LEU A 184 -20.46 -0.07 14.26
CA LEU A 184 -19.68 -1.24 14.65
C LEU A 184 -18.19 -0.91 14.79
N LEU A 185 -17.64 -0.07 13.92
CA LEU A 185 -16.26 0.38 14.05
C LEU A 185 -16.06 1.17 15.36
N LEU A 186 -16.98 2.09 15.70
CA LEU A 186 -16.93 2.83 16.96
C LEU A 186 -16.98 1.88 18.17
N GLU A 187 -17.83 0.85 18.11
CA GLU A 187 -17.91 -0.20 19.14
C GLU A 187 -16.61 -0.99 19.26
N VAL A 188 -15.98 -1.37 18.14
CA VAL A 188 -14.68 -2.06 18.13
C VAL A 188 -13.61 -1.21 18.78
N LEU A 189 -13.50 0.07 18.40
CA LEU A 189 -12.49 1.00 18.91
C LEU A 189 -12.67 1.30 20.40
N SER A 190 -13.91 1.38 20.88
CA SER A 190 -14.23 1.62 22.29
C SER A 190 -14.04 0.38 23.17
N ASN A 191 -14.32 -0.82 22.65
CA ASN A 191 -14.16 -2.08 23.39
C ASN A 191 -12.72 -2.57 23.44
N SER A 192 -11.94 -2.31 22.40
CA SER A 192 -10.55 -2.76 22.31
C SER A 192 -9.64 -1.91 23.19
N ARG A 193 -8.87 -2.57 24.07
CA ARG A 193 -8.01 -1.90 25.07
C ARG A 193 -6.50 -2.07 24.84
N LYS A 194 -6.12 -2.76 23.77
CA LYS A 194 -4.72 -3.14 23.49
C LYS A 194 -4.28 -2.76 22.09
N ILE A 195 -5.04 -1.89 21.40
CA ILE A 195 -4.71 -1.52 20.02
C ILE A 195 -3.41 -0.73 20.03
N LYS A 196 -2.47 -1.20 19.22
CA LYS A 196 -1.19 -0.55 18.93
C LYS A 196 -1.11 -0.10 17.47
N TRP A 197 -1.86 -0.73 16.60
CA TRP A 197 -1.85 -0.46 15.17
C TRP A 197 -3.28 -0.34 14.65
N LEU A 198 -3.61 0.83 14.12
CA LEU A 198 -4.88 1.10 13.47
C LEU A 198 -4.62 1.66 12.07
N SER A 199 -5.05 0.91 11.05
CA SER A 199 -4.97 1.34 9.66
C SER A 199 -6.32 1.11 8.98
N SER A 200 -6.85 2.12 8.32
CA SER A 200 -8.01 2.03 7.42
C SER A 200 -7.74 2.90 6.21
N THR A 201 -7.49 2.27 5.07
CA THR A 201 -7.06 2.96 3.85
C THR A 201 -8.00 2.64 2.69
N PHE A 202 -8.51 3.69 2.05
CA PHE A 202 -9.38 3.67 0.88
C PHE A 202 -10.75 3.00 1.11
N MET A 203 -11.12 2.72 2.36
CA MET A 203 -12.41 2.09 2.72
C MET A 203 -13.56 3.11 2.70
N LEU A 204 -14.41 3.08 1.66
CA LEU A 204 -15.51 4.04 1.51
C LEU A 204 -16.43 4.04 2.75
N GLY A 205 -16.49 5.19 3.42
CA GLY A 205 -17.50 5.48 4.45
C GLY A 205 -17.38 4.65 5.74
N VAL A 206 -16.29 3.90 5.91
CA VAL A 206 -16.05 3.09 7.12
C VAL A 206 -15.60 3.97 8.28
N VAL A 207 -14.70 4.92 7.99
CA VAL A 207 -14.16 5.86 8.97
C VAL A 207 -14.81 7.21 8.79
N THR A 208 -15.08 7.87 9.92
CA THR A 208 -15.60 9.24 9.99
C THR A 208 -14.66 10.09 10.83
N PRO A 209 -14.71 11.43 10.74
CA PRO A 209 -13.91 12.31 11.60
C PRO A 209 -14.09 12.08 13.10
N CYS A 210 -15.24 11.53 13.52
CA CYS A 210 -15.52 11.20 14.92
C CYS A 210 -15.01 9.80 15.33
N SER A 211 -14.47 9.01 14.40
CA SER A 211 -14.10 7.61 14.67
C SER A 211 -12.93 7.48 15.64
N LEU A 212 -11.97 8.40 15.60
CA LEU A 212 -10.85 8.38 16.54
C LEU A 212 -11.26 8.76 17.96
N ALA A 213 -12.26 9.62 18.13
CA ALA A 213 -12.76 10.04 19.43
C ALA A 213 -13.30 8.87 20.27
N SER A 214 -13.83 7.82 19.62
CA SER A 214 -14.34 6.62 20.29
C SER A 214 -13.24 5.64 20.70
N LEU A 215 -11.98 5.88 20.33
CA LEU A 215 -10.86 5.04 20.75
C LEU A 215 -10.75 5.05 22.28
N SER A 216 -10.63 3.88 22.89
CA SER A 216 -10.51 3.79 24.35
C SER A 216 -9.22 4.46 24.86
N ASN A 217 -9.28 5.07 26.05
CA ASN A 217 -8.11 5.75 26.64
C ASN A 217 -6.84 4.87 26.73
N PRO A 218 -6.93 3.57 27.12
CA PRO A 218 -5.77 2.69 27.10
C PRO A 218 -5.18 2.52 25.69
N SER A 219 -6.03 2.33 24.68
CA SER A 219 -5.60 2.16 23.29
C SER A 219 -5.01 3.45 22.73
N ALA A 220 -5.59 4.61 23.04
CA ALA A 220 -5.03 5.90 22.65
C ALA A 220 -3.62 6.12 23.23
N GLY A 221 -3.42 5.73 24.49
CA GLY A 221 -2.11 5.77 25.14
C GLY A 221 -1.13 4.71 24.64
N SER A 222 -1.56 3.63 23.98
CA SER A 222 -0.68 2.56 23.47
C SER A 222 -0.52 2.54 21.96
N LEU A 223 -1.19 3.43 21.22
CA LEU A 223 -1.17 3.43 19.77
C LEU A 223 0.22 3.85 19.26
N GLU A 224 0.84 2.96 18.48
CA GLU A 224 2.17 3.13 17.89
C GLU A 224 2.09 3.48 16.39
N HIS A 225 1.06 3.00 15.69
CA HIS A 225 0.80 3.30 14.29
C HIS A 225 -0.65 3.72 14.03
N LEU A 226 -0.81 4.78 13.24
CA LEU A 226 -2.10 5.27 12.75
C LEU A 226 -2.01 5.52 11.23
N GLY A 227 -2.94 4.95 10.46
CA GLY A 227 -3.08 5.24 9.03
C GLY A 227 -4.54 5.38 8.64
N LEU A 228 -5.00 6.60 8.39
CA LEU A 228 -6.38 6.86 7.97
C LEU A 228 -6.36 7.60 6.64
N LEU A 229 -6.77 6.93 5.58
CA LEU A 229 -6.74 7.45 4.22
C LEU A 229 -8.09 7.24 3.55
N ASP A 230 -8.68 8.33 3.08
CA ASP A 230 -9.87 8.32 2.22
C ASP A 230 -9.77 9.52 1.27
N ASN A 231 -9.78 9.28 -0.05
CA ASN A 231 -9.56 10.30 -1.08
C ASN A 231 -10.68 11.35 -1.12
N GLN A 232 -11.86 11.06 -0.55
CA GLN A 232 -13.07 11.87 -0.73
C GLN A 232 -13.51 12.60 0.55
N LEU A 233 -12.92 12.27 1.70
CA LEU A 233 -13.31 12.84 2.99
C LEU A 233 -12.36 13.97 3.40
N PRO A 234 -12.85 14.98 4.16
CA PRO A 234 -11.97 15.91 4.86
C PRO A 234 -11.06 15.14 5.83
N CYS A 235 -9.98 15.80 6.27
CA CYS A 235 -9.01 15.22 7.19
C CYS A 235 -9.68 14.42 8.33
N LEU A 236 -9.36 13.13 8.38
CA LEU A 236 -9.91 12.19 9.37
C LEU A 236 -9.22 12.27 10.72
N VAL A 237 -8.10 13.03 10.81
CA VAL A 237 -7.28 13.16 12.01
C VAL A 237 -7.27 14.61 12.46
N SER A 238 -8.08 14.92 13.48
CA SER A 238 -8.06 16.24 14.10
C SER A 238 -6.84 16.39 15.04
N PRO A 239 -6.32 17.61 15.25
CA PRO A 239 -5.25 17.87 16.22
C PRO A 239 -5.60 17.39 17.64
N VAL A 240 -6.86 17.57 18.05
CA VAL A 240 -7.36 17.16 19.38
C VAL A 240 -7.28 15.65 19.59
N GLU A 241 -7.63 14.87 18.56
CA GLU A 241 -7.50 13.41 18.67
C GLU A 241 -6.04 12.98 18.64
N LEU A 242 -5.22 13.68 17.85
CA LEU A 242 -3.79 13.40 17.79
C LEU A 242 -3.12 13.70 19.14
N GLU A 243 -3.50 14.73 19.90
CA GLU A 243 -2.94 15.04 21.24
C GLU A 243 -2.95 13.84 22.19
N ARG A 244 -4.00 13.00 22.10
CA ARG A 244 -4.15 11.81 22.95
C ARG A 244 -3.15 10.69 22.62
N LEU A 245 -2.58 10.68 21.42
CA LEU A 245 -1.76 9.60 20.87
C LEU A 245 -0.27 9.81 21.16
N VAL A 246 0.11 9.85 22.43
CA VAL A 246 1.46 10.27 22.87
C VAL A 246 2.59 9.31 22.47
N HIS A 247 2.29 8.04 22.16
CA HIS A 247 3.29 7.03 21.77
C HIS A 247 3.35 6.74 20.27
N LEU A 248 2.73 7.59 19.45
CA LEU A 248 2.68 7.41 18.00
C LEU A 248 4.09 7.49 17.39
N ARG A 249 4.51 6.44 16.69
CA ARG A 249 5.82 6.32 16.01
C ARG A 249 5.69 6.30 14.50
N SER A 250 4.51 5.93 14.00
CA SER A 250 4.24 5.84 12.58
C SER A 250 2.88 6.44 12.24
N LEU A 251 2.85 7.28 11.21
CA LEU A 251 1.65 7.97 10.74
C LEU A 251 1.52 7.84 9.21
N ALA A 252 0.31 7.58 8.73
CA ALA A 252 -0.01 7.61 7.30
C ALA A 252 -1.25 8.47 7.04
N LEU A 253 -1.12 9.46 6.15
CA LEU A 253 -2.14 10.47 5.86
C LEU A 253 -2.09 10.89 4.39
N ASP A 254 -3.15 11.56 3.94
CA ASP A 254 -3.10 12.34 2.71
C ASP A 254 -2.14 13.52 2.95
N PHE A 255 -1.33 13.84 1.95
CA PHE A 255 -0.37 14.93 2.04
C PHE A 255 -1.05 16.26 2.36
N CYS A 256 -2.22 16.54 1.75
CA CYS A 256 -2.94 17.78 1.98
C CYS A 256 -3.50 17.88 3.41
N ASP A 257 -3.70 16.75 4.07
CA ASP A 257 -4.19 16.70 5.45
C ASP A 257 -3.05 16.89 6.49
N PHE A 258 -1.78 16.85 6.07
CA PHE A 258 -0.61 17.08 6.94
C PHE A 258 -0.32 18.59 7.11
N THR A 259 -1.10 19.23 7.97
CA THR A 259 -1.04 20.68 8.22
C THR A 259 0.10 21.10 9.16
N SER A 260 0.43 22.39 9.16
CA SER A 260 1.37 22.99 10.13
C SER A 260 1.00 22.68 11.58
N ASP A 261 -0.29 22.72 11.93
CA ASP A 261 -0.78 22.43 13.28
C ASP A 261 -0.44 20.99 13.70
N LEU A 262 -0.67 20.02 12.82
CA LEU A 262 -0.32 18.62 13.09
C LEU A 262 1.20 18.44 13.20
N SER A 263 1.97 19.10 12.34
CA SER A 263 3.43 19.07 12.38
C SER A 263 3.98 19.62 13.70
N HIS A 264 3.50 20.79 14.15
CA HIS A 264 3.88 21.37 15.44
C HIS A 264 3.52 20.47 16.62
N LEU A 265 2.35 19.85 16.58
CA LEU A 265 1.91 18.92 17.61
C LEU A 265 2.79 17.67 17.68
N LEU A 266 3.21 17.13 16.52
CA LEU A 266 4.13 15.99 16.43
C LEU A 266 5.57 16.35 16.81
N ALA A 267 5.96 17.62 16.64
CA ALA A 267 7.24 18.16 17.12
C ALA A 267 7.24 18.44 18.65
N GLY A 268 6.11 18.26 19.33
CA GLY A 268 5.94 18.47 20.77
C GLY A 268 6.89 17.64 21.65
N GLY A 269 7.27 18.21 22.80
CA GLY A 269 8.22 17.62 23.75
C GLY A 269 7.63 16.51 24.64
N ASP A 270 6.32 16.43 24.71
CA ASP A 270 5.49 15.56 25.55
C ASP A 270 5.19 14.19 24.91
N ARG A 271 5.72 13.94 23.72
CA ARG A 271 5.38 12.79 22.88
C ARG A 271 6.61 12.01 22.46
N ALA A 272 6.39 10.75 22.10
CA ALA A 272 7.39 9.90 21.47
C ALA A 272 7.79 10.48 20.11
N PRO A 273 9.07 10.39 19.71
CA PRO A 273 9.53 10.86 18.42
C PRO A 273 8.94 10.00 17.29
N LEU A 274 8.52 10.66 16.21
CA LEU A 274 7.99 9.99 15.02
C LEU A 274 9.14 9.35 14.24
N HIS A 275 8.97 8.11 13.81
CA HIS A 275 9.99 7.36 13.05
C HIS A 275 9.62 7.19 11.58
N ARG A 276 8.34 7.12 11.26
CA ARG A 276 7.84 6.84 9.90
C ARG A 276 6.64 7.71 9.59
N LEU A 277 6.71 8.40 8.45
CA LEU A 277 5.58 9.17 7.92
C LEU A 277 5.34 8.74 6.46
N SER A 278 4.15 8.25 6.16
CA SER A 278 3.75 7.86 4.80
C SER A 278 2.71 8.85 4.29
N LEU A 279 2.98 9.49 3.16
CA LEU A 279 2.12 10.53 2.60
C LEU A 279 1.67 10.11 1.20
N MET A 280 0.36 10.09 0.99
CA MET A 280 -0.24 9.93 -0.33
C MET A 280 -0.62 11.31 -0.87
N LEU A 281 -0.20 11.65 -2.08
CA LEU A 281 -0.56 12.88 -2.75
C LEU A 281 -1.28 12.53 -4.05
N ASN A 282 -2.55 12.90 -4.17
CA ASN A 282 -3.34 12.64 -5.38
C ASN A 282 -3.63 13.95 -6.12
N GLY A 283 -3.19 14.04 -7.37
CA GLY A 283 -3.37 15.22 -8.23
C GLY A 283 -4.84 15.58 -8.42
N ALA A 284 -5.72 14.57 -8.58
CA ALA A 284 -7.16 14.80 -8.71
C ALA A 284 -7.79 15.40 -7.44
N ALA A 285 -7.20 15.18 -6.27
CA ALA A 285 -7.69 15.74 -5.01
C ALA A 285 -7.24 17.19 -4.79
N LEU A 286 -6.23 17.69 -5.53
CA LEU A 286 -5.68 19.03 -5.32
C LEU A 286 -6.65 20.16 -5.70
N GLU A 287 -7.59 19.90 -6.60
CA GLU A 287 -8.67 20.85 -6.92
C GLU A 287 -9.59 21.10 -5.71
N ALA A 288 -9.88 20.05 -4.94
CA ALA A 288 -10.73 20.13 -3.75
C ALA A 288 -9.97 20.46 -2.47
N LYS A 289 -8.72 20.01 -2.35
CA LYS A 289 -7.82 20.20 -1.21
C LYS A 289 -6.51 20.84 -1.68
N PRO A 290 -6.42 22.17 -1.75
CA PRO A 290 -5.20 22.85 -2.16
C PRO A 290 -4.07 22.58 -1.15
N LEU A 291 -2.82 22.73 -1.61
CA LEU A 291 -1.61 22.57 -0.78
C LEU A 291 -1.42 23.68 0.27
N ASP A 292 -2.34 24.63 0.35
CA ASP A 292 -2.24 25.78 1.25
C ASP A 292 -2.54 25.35 2.70
N GLY A 293 -1.65 25.70 3.63
CA GLY A 293 -1.75 25.28 5.04
C GLY A 293 -1.08 23.93 5.36
N THR A 294 -0.51 23.25 4.36
CA THR A 294 0.40 22.12 4.57
C THR A 294 1.67 22.55 5.30
N ALA A 295 2.34 21.61 5.96
CA ALA A 295 3.54 21.88 6.75
C ALA A 295 4.60 22.68 5.98
N SER A 296 4.99 23.83 6.55
CA SER A 296 6.02 24.73 6.04
C SER A 296 7.43 24.17 6.26
N GLU A 297 8.43 24.80 5.63
CA GLU A 297 9.83 24.42 5.80
C GLU A 297 10.30 24.50 7.26
N ASP A 298 9.82 25.51 8.02
CA ASP A 298 10.19 25.65 9.43
C ASP A 298 9.50 24.61 10.31
N ASP A 299 8.30 24.15 9.92
CA ASP A 299 7.60 23.06 10.60
C ASP A 299 8.35 21.74 10.41
N TRP A 300 8.83 21.47 9.19
CA TRP A 300 9.66 20.29 8.91
C TRP A 300 10.97 20.33 9.69
N LYS A 301 11.64 21.49 9.79
CA LYS A 301 12.84 21.63 10.62
C LYS A 301 12.57 21.31 12.08
N ALA A 302 11.48 21.84 12.64
CA ALA A 302 11.10 21.58 14.03
C ALA A 302 10.81 20.09 14.26
N LEU A 303 10.08 19.46 13.34
CA LEU A 303 9.77 18.04 13.41
C LEU A 303 11.02 17.15 13.33
N VAL A 304 11.94 17.44 12.42
CA VAL A 304 13.19 16.68 12.24
C VAL A 304 14.16 16.90 13.40
N GLN A 305 14.22 18.11 13.97
CA GLN A 305 15.01 18.37 15.19
C GLN A 305 14.55 17.51 16.37
N ARG A 306 13.23 17.33 16.52
CA ARG A 306 12.67 16.47 17.56
C ARG A 306 12.83 14.99 17.23
N SER A 307 12.64 14.64 15.96
CA SER A 307 12.59 13.26 15.46
C SER A 307 13.74 12.99 14.52
N ALA A 308 14.97 12.92 15.04
CA ALA A 308 16.19 12.77 14.24
C ALA A 308 16.25 11.49 13.37
N ASN A 309 15.45 10.47 13.72
CA ASN A 309 15.33 9.21 12.96
C ASN A 309 14.08 9.16 12.08
N LEU A 310 13.40 10.29 11.87
CA LEU A 310 12.23 10.37 11.00
C LEU A 310 12.62 10.05 9.56
N ARG A 311 11.82 9.19 8.93
CA ARG A 311 11.91 8.85 7.53
C ARG A 311 10.55 9.06 6.89
N VAL A 312 10.54 9.64 5.69
CA VAL A 312 9.32 9.92 4.95
C VAL A 312 9.25 9.08 3.68
N TYR A 313 8.08 8.49 3.45
CA TYR A 313 7.67 7.88 2.18
C TYR A 313 6.59 8.76 1.55
N VAL A 314 6.78 9.14 0.29
CA VAL A 314 5.77 9.87 -0.50
C VAL A 314 5.40 9.05 -1.73
N MET A 315 4.11 8.86 -1.96
CA MET A 315 3.58 8.44 -3.26
C MET A 315 2.78 9.57 -3.86
N ALA A 316 3.15 10.00 -5.06
CA ALA A 316 2.46 11.04 -5.80
C ALA A 316 1.77 10.40 -7.01
N LEU A 317 0.45 10.48 -7.04
CA LEU A 317 -0.42 9.94 -8.08
C LEU A 317 -0.93 11.09 -8.95
N ASP A 318 -0.53 11.08 -10.21
CA ASP A 318 -0.89 12.04 -11.25
C ASP A 318 -0.72 13.53 -10.87
N VAL A 319 0.40 13.84 -10.22
CA VAL A 319 0.73 15.18 -9.73
C VAL A 319 1.67 15.89 -10.71
N CYS A 320 1.34 17.13 -11.07
CA CYS A 320 2.19 17.90 -11.97
C CYS A 320 3.52 18.33 -11.30
N SER A 321 4.55 18.55 -12.11
CA SER A 321 5.88 18.94 -11.61
C SER A 321 5.88 20.25 -10.79
N GLN A 322 4.99 21.20 -11.08
CA GLN A 322 4.91 22.46 -10.32
C GLN A 322 4.46 22.21 -8.86
N ASP A 323 3.49 21.32 -8.67
CA ASP A 323 3.01 20.94 -7.33
C ASP A 323 4.03 20.07 -6.60
N LEU A 324 4.70 19.15 -7.31
CA LEU A 324 5.82 18.38 -6.73
C LEU A 324 6.92 19.29 -6.18
N LEU A 325 7.29 20.35 -6.91
CA LEU A 325 8.28 21.33 -6.43
C LEU A 325 7.82 22.08 -5.18
N ARG A 326 6.50 22.31 -5.02
CA ARG A 326 5.93 22.89 -3.79
C ARG A 326 5.98 21.92 -2.62
N VAL A 327 5.82 20.62 -2.89
CA VAL A 327 5.77 19.54 -1.87
C VAL A 327 7.16 19.14 -1.37
N LEU A 328 8.16 19.11 -2.26
CA LEU A 328 9.51 18.62 -1.97
C LEU A 328 10.34 19.67 -1.21
N LYS A 329 10.09 19.79 0.10
CA LYS A 329 10.78 20.73 1.01
C LYS A 329 12.21 20.31 1.38
N PRO A 330 13.19 21.24 1.46
CA PRO A 330 14.58 20.91 1.83
C PRO A 330 14.77 20.12 3.10
N SER A 331 13.99 20.42 4.15
CA SER A 331 14.09 19.71 5.43
C SER A 331 13.31 18.40 5.49
N LEU A 332 12.60 17.99 4.43
CA LEU A 332 11.88 16.73 4.36
C LEU A 332 12.88 15.56 4.35
N PRO A 333 12.89 14.64 5.35
CA PRO A 333 13.83 13.51 5.34
C PRO A 333 13.29 12.37 4.46
N LEU A 334 13.19 12.65 3.16
CA LEU A 334 12.61 11.75 2.15
C LEU A 334 13.51 10.52 1.95
N GLU A 335 12.97 9.35 2.27
CA GLU A 335 13.64 8.05 2.09
C GLU A 335 13.12 7.30 0.86
N ARG A 336 11.81 7.36 0.62
CA ARG A 336 11.15 6.67 -0.49
C ARG A 336 10.26 7.64 -1.25
N ILE A 337 10.36 7.64 -2.56
CA ILE A 337 9.42 8.37 -3.42
C ILE A 337 8.95 7.48 -4.57
N HIS A 338 7.64 7.47 -4.76
CA HIS A 338 6.98 6.84 -5.88
C HIS A 338 6.21 7.90 -6.65
N LEU A 339 6.61 8.15 -7.88
CA LEU A 339 5.93 9.02 -8.83
C LEU A 339 5.19 8.14 -9.82
N ASP A 340 3.86 8.19 -9.77
CA ASP A 340 2.98 7.41 -10.63
C ASP A 340 2.11 8.37 -11.44
N SER A 341 2.33 8.42 -12.75
CA SER A 341 1.77 9.44 -13.64
C SER A 341 0.97 8.80 -14.76
N TYR A 342 -0.30 9.18 -14.89
CA TYR A 342 -1.14 8.76 -16.02
C TYR A 342 -1.17 9.84 -17.10
N SER A 343 -1.41 11.08 -16.71
CA SER A 343 -1.57 12.22 -17.62
C SER A 343 -0.44 13.25 -17.49
N THR A 344 0.15 13.35 -16.31
CA THR A 344 1.16 14.36 -15.97
C THR A 344 2.58 13.91 -16.29
N LEU A 345 3.47 14.85 -16.65
CA LEU A 345 4.88 14.57 -16.90
C LEU A 345 5.74 15.03 -15.72
N VAL A 346 6.60 14.14 -15.25
CA VAL A 346 7.70 14.49 -14.36
C VAL A 346 8.82 15.11 -15.19
N THR A 347 9.26 16.30 -14.82
CA THR A 347 10.36 17.00 -15.50
C THR A 347 11.73 16.59 -14.97
N ASP A 348 12.76 16.77 -15.80
CA ASP A 348 14.16 16.60 -15.42
C ASP A 348 14.57 17.51 -14.24
N GLY A 349 14.02 18.72 -14.17
CA GLY A 349 14.22 19.63 -13.04
C GLY A 349 13.70 19.07 -11.70
N THR A 350 12.62 18.31 -11.72
CA THR A 350 12.10 17.64 -10.51
C THR A 350 13.04 16.52 -10.05
N LEU A 351 13.56 15.71 -10.99
CA LEU A 351 14.56 14.69 -10.68
C LEU A 351 15.86 15.30 -10.14
N GLU A 352 16.32 16.39 -10.73
CA GLU A 352 17.52 17.09 -10.27
C GLU A 352 17.37 17.60 -8.84
N LEU A 353 16.22 18.20 -8.51
CA LEU A 353 15.92 18.65 -7.16
C LEU A 353 15.94 17.46 -6.18
N ILE A 354 15.28 16.35 -6.53
CA ILE A 354 15.27 15.14 -5.69
C ILE A 354 16.69 14.63 -5.46
N ALA A 355 17.47 14.49 -6.53
CA ALA A 355 18.84 13.99 -6.49
C ALA A 355 19.78 14.91 -5.70
N GLN A 356 19.59 16.23 -5.75
CA GLN A 356 20.41 17.20 -5.04
C GLN A 356 20.03 17.29 -3.56
N GLN A 357 18.74 17.35 -3.27
CA GLN A 357 18.21 17.64 -1.95
C GLN A 357 18.22 16.42 -1.03
N TYR A 358 17.93 15.23 -1.58
CA TYR A 358 17.76 14.00 -0.79
C TYR A 358 18.86 12.96 -1.01
N ASN A 359 20.02 13.37 -1.53
CA ASN A 359 21.17 12.48 -1.79
C ASN A 359 21.61 11.61 -0.60
N LYS A 360 21.40 12.09 0.63
CA LYS A 360 21.77 11.40 1.88
C LYS A 360 20.65 10.54 2.47
N THR A 361 19.41 10.70 2.02
CA THR A 361 18.25 10.04 2.63
C THR A 361 17.54 9.10 1.68
N LEU A 362 17.54 9.40 0.37
CA LEU A 362 16.83 8.64 -0.64
C LEU A 362 17.43 7.24 -0.82
N SER A 363 16.58 6.23 -0.65
CA SER A 363 16.93 4.83 -0.82
C SER A 363 16.03 4.09 -1.81
N HIS A 364 14.81 4.58 -2.05
CA HIS A 364 13.86 4.01 -3.02
C HIS A 364 13.34 5.11 -3.94
N PHE A 365 13.50 4.91 -5.25
CA PHE A 365 12.96 5.77 -6.28
C PHE A 365 12.18 4.92 -7.29
N VAL A 366 10.90 5.21 -7.44
CA VAL A 366 10.00 4.55 -8.38
C VAL A 366 9.40 5.63 -9.28
N LEU A 367 9.59 5.47 -10.60
CA LEU A 367 9.10 6.39 -11.62
C LEU A 367 8.28 5.60 -12.64
N MET A 368 6.98 5.85 -12.68
CA MET A 368 6.04 5.10 -13.48
C MET A 368 5.22 6.04 -14.34
N ARG A 369 4.95 5.60 -15.56
CA ARG A 369 4.03 6.28 -16.47
C ARG A 369 3.30 5.28 -17.36
N ASP A 370 1.99 5.40 -17.42
CA ASP A 370 1.14 4.55 -18.26
C ASP A 370 0.69 5.33 -19.52
N ASP A 371 1.65 5.66 -20.39
CA ASP A 371 1.37 6.26 -21.69
C ASP A 371 2.41 5.81 -22.73
N THR A 372 1.97 5.78 -23.99
CA THR A 372 2.69 5.32 -25.18
C THR A 372 3.90 6.19 -25.56
N GLY A 373 4.00 7.42 -25.07
CA GLY A 373 4.98 8.40 -25.55
C GLY A 373 6.41 8.34 -24.98
N PHE A 374 6.73 7.39 -24.09
CA PHE A 374 8.04 7.19 -23.41
C PHE A 374 8.99 8.41 -23.46
N PRO A 375 8.75 9.47 -22.66
CA PRO A 375 9.51 10.70 -22.75
C PRO A 375 10.94 10.45 -22.29
N ASP A 376 11.89 11.05 -23.00
CA ASP A 376 13.30 11.04 -22.61
C ASP A 376 13.62 12.30 -21.78
N LEU A 377 13.97 12.07 -20.52
CA LEU A 377 14.32 13.11 -19.55
C LEU A 377 15.71 13.73 -19.83
N GLY A 378 16.53 13.09 -20.67
CA GLY A 378 17.88 13.50 -21.02
C GLY A 378 18.01 14.36 -22.28
N ILE A 379 16.94 14.50 -23.10
CA ILE A 379 17.00 15.13 -24.45
C ILE A 379 17.71 16.51 -24.48
N ASN A 380 17.51 17.32 -23.44
CA ASN A 380 18.04 18.70 -23.41
C ASN A 380 19.31 18.85 -22.56
N ARG A 381 19.99 17.75 -22.21
CA ARG A 381 21.14 17.77 -21.30
C ARG A 381 22.30 16.94 -21.82
N ASN A 382 23.50 17.33 -21.41
CA ASN A 382 24.71 16.52 -21.63
C ASN A 382 24.80 15.33 -20.67
N GLU A 383 24.14 15.41 -19.52
CA GLU A 383 24.17 14.43 -18.45
C GLU A 383 22.76 13.91 -18.19
N ASP A 384 22.61 12.59 -18.15
CA ASP A 384 21.31 11.94 -17.91
C ASP A 384 20.88 12.11 -16.44
N PRO A 385 19.63 12.57 -16.18
CA PRO A 385 19.16 12.85 -14.82
C PRO A 385 19.02 11.59 -13.95
N LEU A 386 18.75 10.42 -14.53
CA LEU A 386 18.67 9.15 -13.79
C LEU A 386 20.06 8.65 -13.40
N VAL A 387 21.05 8.83 -14.29
CA VAL A 387 22.47 8.57 -13.96
C VAL A 387 22.93 9.49 -12.83
N LEU A 388 22.61 10.79 -12.90
CA LEU A 388 22.94 11.75 -11.85
C LEU A 388 22.27 11.41 -10.52
N LEU A 389 21.00 10.98 -10.54
CA LEU A 389 20.29 10.50 -9.36
C LEU A 389 21.00 9.29 -8.74
N ALA A 390 21.33 8.28 -9.54
CA ALA A 390 22.04 7.10 -9.07
C ALA A 390 23.45 7.41 -8.54
N TRP A 391 24.12 8.42 -9.12
CA TRP A 391 25.44 8.86 -8.67
C TRP A 391 25.39 9.62 -7.33
N ARG A 392 24.46 10.58 -7.19
CA ARG A 392 24.34 11.43 -6.00
C ARG A 392 23.71 10.69 -4.81
N CYS A 393 22.67 9.90 -5.05
CA CYS A 393 21.94 9.19 -4.00
C CYS A 393 22.69 7.93 -3.56
N VAL A 394 23.63 8.09 -2.63
CA VAL A 394 24.56 7.01 -2.26
C VAL A 394 23.89 5.82 -1.57
N HIS A 395 22.70 6.03 -0.98
CA HIS A 395 21.90 5.01 -0.31
C HIS A 395 20.82 4.38 -1.21
N LEU A 396 20.80 4.74 -2.51
CA LEU A 396 19.83 4.19 -3.45
C LEU A 396 19.99 2.67 -3.54
N SER A 397 18.91 1.98 -3.18
CA SER A 397 18.82 0.52 -3.08
C SER A 397 17.72 -0.06 -3.97
N VAL A 398 16.71 0.74 -4.31
CA VAL A 398 15.61 0.38 -5.21
C VAL A 398 15.45 1.48 -6.25
N LEU A 399 15.57 1.10 -7.51
CA LEU A 399 15.30 1.95 -8.68
C LEU A 399 14.34 1.20 -9.61
N VAL A 400 13.15 1.75 -9.81
CA VAL A 400 12.14 1.20 -10.71
C VAL A 400 11.74 2.28 -11.71
N ILE A 401 11.78 1.97 -13.00
CA ILE A 401 11.47 2.92 -14.07
C ILE A 401 10.59 2.25 -15.12
N HIS A 402 9.46 2.88 -15.42
CA HIS A 402 8.55 2.47 -16.49
C HIS A 402 7.89 3.68 -17.13
N GLY A 403 7.62 3.60 -18.43
CA GLY A 403 6.95 4.67 -19.17
C GLY A 403 7.84 5.87 -19.50
N TYR A 404 9.14 5.79 -19.25
CA TYR A 404 10.16 6.79 -19.62
C TYR A 404 11.26 6.14 -20.43
N THR A 405 11.87 6.87 -21.35
CA THR A 405 13.01 6.37 -22.12
C THR A 405 14.25 6.31 -21.24
N VAL A 406 14.90 5.14 -21.22
CA VAL A 406 16.17 4.92 -20.53
C VAL A 406 17.17 4.33 -21.52
N TRP A 407 18.21 5.10 -21.82
CA TRP A 407 19.25 4.65 -22.74
C TRP A 407 20.05 3.48 -22.15
N SER A 408 20.31 2.47 -22.97
CA SER A 408 21.07 1.27 -22.59
C SER A 408 22.43 1.56 -21.94
N HIS A 409 23.19 2.53 -22.46
CA HIS A 409 24.48 2.93 -21.88
C HIS A 409 24.32 3.58 -20.49
N ASN A 410 23.21 4.29 -20.24
CA ASN A 410 22.89 4.87 -18.94
C ASN A 410 22.54 3.79 -17.92
N LEU A 411 21.83 2.72 -18.32
CA LEU A 411 21.61 1.55 -17.45
C LEU A 411 22.90 0.87 -17.04
N VAL A 412 23.83 0.69 -17.99
CA VAL A 412 25.16 0.15 -17.68
C VAL A 412 25.89 1.07 -16.71
N ALA A 413 25.86 2.39 -16.91
CA ALA A 413 26.46 3.35 -15.99
C ALA A 413 25.85 3.27 -14.57
N ILE A 414 24.53 3.29 -14.45
CA ILE A 414 23.80 3.16 -13.17
C ILE A 414 24.20 1.87 -12.45
N SER A 415 24.24 0.75 -13.18
CA SER A 415 24.59 -0.56 -12.63
C SER A 415 26.01 -0.57 -12.05
N ARG A 416 26.97 0.07 -12.72
CA ARG A 416 28.37 0.15 -12.27
C ARG A 416 28.56 1.15 -11.13
N LEU A 417 27.80 2.24 -11.13
CA LEU A 417 27.87 3.28 -10.10
C LEU A 417 27.41 2.80 -8.73
N ARG A 418 26.35 1.97 -8.68
CA ARG A 418 25.80 1.44 -7.42
C ARG A 418 26.25 0.01 -7.14
N GLY A 419 26.49 -0.78 -8.17
CA GLY A 419 26.87 -2.18 -8.05
C GLY A 419 25.88 -2.99 -7.19
N SER A 420 26.42 -3.79 -6.28
CA SER A 420 25.62 -4.66 -5.41
C SER A 420 24.79 -3.91 -4.36
N SER A 421 25.00 -2.60 -4.14
CA SER A 421 24.19 -1.83 -3.19
C SER A 421 22.78 -1.56 -3.73
N LEU A 422 22.63 -1.47 -5.06
CA LEU A 422 21.33 -1.37 -5.70
C LEU A 422 20.71 -2.76 -5.74
N LYS A 423 19.85 -3.08 -4.77
CA LYS A 423 19.20 -4.38 -4.59
C LYS A 423 18.15 -4.67 -5.65
N VAL A 424 17.43 -3.64 -6.09
CA VAL A 424 16.40 -3.72 -7.12
C VAL A 424 16.68 -2.69 -8.19
N LEU A 425 16.86 -3.17 -9.42
CA LEU A 425 16.85 -2.36 -10.64
C LEU A 425 15.80 -2.99 -11.54
N ALA A 426 14.62 -2.39 -11.66
CA ALA A 426 13.55 -2.89 -12.51
C ALA A 426 13.24 -1.84 -13.57
N VAL A 427 13.33 -2.24 -14.83
CA VAL A 427 13.06 -1.38 -15.97
C VAL A 427 12.31 -2.21 -17.00
N SER A 428 11.21 -1.68 -17.51
CA SER A 428 10.46 -2.27 -18.62
C SER A 428 11.31 -2.39 -19.86
N GLU A 429 11.09 -3.47 -20.61
CA GLU A 429 11.76 -3.67 -21.89
C GLU A 429 11.40 -2.54 -22.87
N GLU A 430 10.13 -2.12 -22.88
CA GLU A 430 9.60 -1.01 -23.69
C GLU A 430 10.16 0.37 -23.31
N SER A 431 10.78 0.49 -22.13
CA SER A 431 11.43 1.73 -21.68
C SER A 431 12.90 1.81 -22.08
N ILE A 432 13.48 0.75 -22.64
CA ILE A 432 14.91 0.69 -22.96
C ILE A 432 15.13 1.04 -24.43
N ASP A 433 15.94 2.08 -24.68
CA ASP A 433 16.35 2.43 -26.05
C ASP A 433 17.88 2.31 -26.24
N PHE A 434 18.27 2.11 -27.49
CA PHE A 434 19.65 1.93 -27.93
C PHE A 434 20.01 3.02 -28.93
N ASP A 435 21.06 3.76 -28.59
CA ASP A 435 21.63 4.81 -29.42
C ASP A 435 21.90 4.29 -30.85
N PRO A 436 21.23 4.84 -31.88
CA PRO A 436 21.37 4.37 -33.26
C PRO A 436 22.81 4.48 -33.78
N ASP A 437 23.60 5.44 -33.28
CA ASP A 437 24.98 5.64 -33.72
C ASP A 437 25.92 4.56 -33.14
N GLN A 438 25.56 3.97 -32.00
CA GLN A 438 26.32 2.85 -31.38
C GLN A 438 25.93 1.48 -31.94
N ARG A 439 24.74 1.34 -32.57
CA ARG A 439 24.28 0.08 -33.18
C ARG A 439 25.20 -0.41 -34.29
N VAL A 440 25.94 0.50 -34.95
CA VAL A 440 26.85 0.18 -36.06
C VAL A 440 28.09 -0.59 -35.61
N PHE A 441 28.47 -0.51 -34.32
CA PHE A 441 29.72 -1.09 -33.80
C PHE A 441 29.53 -2.31 -32.90
N MET A 442 28.29 -2.70 -32.59
CA MET A 442 28.01 -3.84 -31.73
C MET A 442 27.87 -5.14 -32.54
N GLN A 443 28.68 -6.14 -32.21
CA GLN A 443 28.58 -7.48 -32.76
C GLN A 443 27.70 -8.34 -31.83
N GLY A 444 26.56 -8.84 -32.32
CA GLY A 444 25.62 -9.67 -31.57
C GLY A 444 24.32 -8.97 -31.18
N ASP A 445 23.51 -9.63 -30.34
CA ASP A 445 22.23 -9.09 -29.85
C ASP A 445 22.47 -7.97 -28.81
N PRO A 446 22.04 -6.72 -29.07
CA PRO A 446 22.25 -5.59 -28.17
C PRO A 446 21.58 -5.78 -26.80
N VAL A 447 20.44 -6.47 -26.74
CA VAL A 447 19.73 -6.74 -25.47
C VAL A 447 20.52 -7.73 -24.63
N HIS A 448 21.05 -8.80 -25.25
CA HIS A 448 21.91 -9.75 -24.56
C HIS A 448 23.17 -9.10 -23.99
N ASN A 449 23.81 -8.22 -24.75
CA ASN A 449 24.99 -7.48 -24.31
C ASN A 449 24.66 -6.54 -23.14
N LEU A 450 23.52 -5.83 -23.20
CA LEU A 450 23.03 -4.99 -22.11
C LEU A 450 22.83 -5.81 -20.83
N VAL A 451 22.09 -6.93 -20.93
CA VAL A 451 21.82 -7.84 -19.81
C VAL A 451 23.12 -8.29 -19.15
N LYS A 452 24.11 -8.68 -19.95
CA LYS A 452 25.42 -9.10 -19.46
C LYS A 452 26.15 -7.97 -18.73
N GLU A 453 26.25 -6.79 -19.33
CA GLU A 453 26.97 -5.65 -18.75
C GLU A 453 26.31 -5.14 -17.46
N VAL A 454 24.98 -5.05 -17.43
CA VAL A 454 24.24 -4.66 -16.22
C VAL A 454 24.37 -5.72 -15.14
N SER A 455 24.29 -7.02 -15.50
CA SER A 455 24.49 -8.11 -14.54
C SER A 455 25.89 -8.09 -13.91
N LEU A 456 26.92 -7.82 -14.72
CA LEU A 456 28.29 -7.64 -14.26
C LEU A 456 28.42 -6.44 -13.33
N GLY A 457 27.79 -5.30 -13.68
CA GLY A 457 27.76 -4.11 -12.83
C GLY A 457 27.14 -4.39 -11.47
N LEU A 458 25.97 -5.04 -11.43
CA LEU A 458 25.23 -5.34 -10.20
C LEU A 458 25.80 -6.51 -9.38
N GLY A 459 26.66 -7.34 -9.96
CA GLY A 459 27.17 -8.56 -9.34
C GLY A 459 26.12 -9.67 -9.18
N ARG A 460 25.01 -9.60 -9.92
CA ARG A 460 23.94 -10.60 -9.94
C ARG A 460 23.27 -10.60 -11.31
N VAL A 461 22.58 -11.69 -11.63
CA VAL A 461 21.81 -11.78 -12.88
C VAL A 461 20.70 -10.73 -12.87
N TRP A 462 20.64 -9.96 -13.95
CA TRP A 462 19.63 -8.94 -14.19
C TRP A 462 18.98 -9.16 -15.55
N HIS A 463 17.67 -8.90 -15.64
CA HIS A 463 16.94 -8.88 -16.90
C HIS A 463 15.99 -7.68 -16.89
N PRO A 464 15.66 -7.09 -18.04
CA PRO A 464 14.49 -6.23 -18.17
C PRO A 464 13.28 -7.00 -17.65
N SER A 465 12.59 -6.43 -16.67
CA SER A 465 11.44 -7.08 -16.08
C SER A 465 10.56 -6.03 -15.44
N MET A 466 9.29 -6.01 -15.84
CA MET A 466 8.22 -5.45 -15.04
C MET A 466 7.40 -6.62 -14.53
N ASP A 467 7.37 -6.80 -13.22
CA ASP A 467 6.32 -7.63 -12.65
C ASP A 467 5.04 -6.79 -12.74
N SER A 468 4.19 -7.11 -13.70
CA SER A 468 2.95 -6.38 -13.99
C SER A 468 2.01 -6.31 -12.78
N ASN A 469 2.21 -7.18 -11.78
CA ASN A 469 1.50 -7.17 -10.50
C ASN A 469 2.05 -6.17 -9.46
N LEU A 470 3.22 -5.56 -9.69
CA LEU A 470 3.92 -4.82 -8.65
C LEU A 470 3.57 -3.33 -8.58
N VAL A 471 3.14 -2.67 -9.67
CA VAL A 471 3.10 -1.19 -9.65
C VAL A 471 1.98 -0.51 -10.46
N LEU A 472 1.48 -1.06 -11.57
CA LEU A 472 0.61 -0.27 -12.47
C LEU A 472 -0.90 -0.52 -12.34
N SER A 473 -1.33 -1.72 -11.94
CA SER A 473 -2.75 -2.07 -12.00
C SER A 473 -3.56 -1.49 -10.83
N GLU A 474 -2.95 -1.27 -9.66
CA GLU A 474 -3.67 -0.89 -8.42
C GLU A 474 -2.80 0.03 -7.53
N PRO A 475 -2.70 1.35 -7.82
CA PRO A 475 -1.79 2.27 -7.11
C PRO A 475 -2.15 2.45 -5.62
N THR A 476 -3.44 2.42 -5.28
CA THR A 476 -3.89 2.47 -3.87
C THR A 476 -3.48 1.21 -3.09
N GLN A 477 -3.52 0.04 -3.75
CA GLN A 477 -3.10 -1.23 -3.17
C GLN A 477 -1.59 -1.25 -2.96
N HIS A 478 -0.84 -0.78 -3.97
CA HIS A 478 0.60 -0.63 -3.90
C HIS A 478 0.98 0.27 -2.73
N PHE A 479 0.38 1.46 -2.62
CA PHE A 479 0.62 2.36 -1.48
C PHE A 479 0.32 1.68 -0.14
N HIS A 480 -0.81 0.97 -0.03
CA HIS A 480 -1.18 0.30 1.21
C HIS A 480 -0.11 -0.72 1.66
N ARG A 481 0.40 -1.52 0.72
CA ARG A 481 1.44 -2.53 0.99
C ARG A 481 2.77 -1.87 1.36
N GLU A 482 3.19 -0.87 0.60
CA GLU A 482 4.43 -0.13 0.88
C GLU A 482 4.34 0.62 2.21
N MET A 483 3.22 1.29 2.50
CA MET A 483 2.96 1.97 3.77
C MET A 483 3.07 1.00 4.95
N GLN A 484 2.48 -0.20 4.85
CA GLN A 484 2.61 -1.21 5.90
C GLN A 484 4.05 -1.65 6.11
N SER A 485 4.77 -1.94 5.03
CA SER A 485 6.18 -2.36 5.06
C SER A 485 7.08 -1.28 5.66
N PHE A 486 6.94 -0.05 5.16
CA PHE A 486 7.70 1.11 5.60
C PHE A 486 7.47 1.43 7.08
N SER A 487 6.22 1.35 7.52
CA SER A 487 5.82 1.60 8.92
C SER A 487 6.37 0.55 9.89
N LEU A 488 6.61 -0.68 9.43
CA LEU A 488 7.28 -1.74 10.19
C LEU A 488 8.82 -1.62 10.16
N GLY A 489 9.36 -0.72 9.34
CA GLY A 489 10.80 -0.50 9.20
C GLY A 489 11.52 -1.54 8.33
N MET A 490 10.78 -2.23 7.45
CA MET A 490 11.31 -3.21 6.51
C MET A 490 11.79 -2.58 5.21
#